data_AF-V5IIS7-F1
#
_entry.id   AF-V5IIS7-F1
#
_cell.length_a   1.000
_cell.length_b   1.000
_cell.length_c   1.000
_cell.angle_alpha   90.00
_cell.angle_beta   90.00
_cell.angle_gamma   90.00
#
_symmetry.space_group_name_H-M   'P 1'
#
loop_
_entity.id
_entity.type
_entity.pdbx_description
1 polymer ?
#
loop_
_entity_poly.entity_id
_entity_poly.type
_entity_poly.pdbx_seq_one_letter_code
_entity_poly.pdbx_strand_id
1 'polypeptide(L)'
;TAKTEMGYYNSTRKCIVKYTVCTHVYTTDPYCIPNVIRAARCTNSSLYADSPIIFSDYKSCDVVRAPHTGNPLDCELWVAEANINDVPSICEFAYDVFCNTTEKYIISDQNCTNPEKQSLCQIPA
;
A
#
# COMPACT_ATOMS: atom_id res chain seq x y z
N THR A 1 14.09 -8.18 7.38
CA THR A 1 13.77 -6.78 7.02
C THR A 1 13.97 -6.60 5.54
N ALA A 2 12.95 -6.12 4.83
CA ALA A 2 13.07 -5.73 3.43
C ALA A 2 13.15 -4.19 3.33
N LYS A 3 13.66 -3.69 2.21
CA LYS A 3 13.64 -2.27 1.88
C LYS A 3 12.70 -2.08 0.69
N THR A 4 11.75 -1.16 0.83
CA THR A 4 10.73 -0.89 -0.19
C THR A 4 10.84 0.56 -0.61
N GLU A 5 10.99 0.83 -1.91
CA GLU A 5 10.80 2.16 -2.47
C GLU A 5 9.29 2.40 -2.60
N MET A 6 8.81 3.47 -1.97
CA MET A 6 7.43 3.93 -2.10
C MET A 6 7.44 5.28 -2.79
N GLY A 7 6.36 5.57 -3.52
CA GLY A 7 6.18 6.88 -4.14
C GLY A 7 4.72 7.26 -4.26
N TYR A 8 4.47 8.56 -4.29
CA TYR A 8 3.16 9.13 -4.51
C TYR A 8 3.27 10.47 -5.23
N TYR A 9 2.21 10.84 -5.96
CA TYR A 9 2.12 12.16 -6.57
C TYR A 9 1.60 13.18 -5.55
N ASN A 10 2.41 14.19 -5.28
CA ASN A 10 2.00 15.32 -4.45
C ASN A 10 1.32 16.37 -5.34
N SER A 11 -0.01 16.43 -5.30
CA SER A 11 -0.80 17.35 -6.13
C SER A 11 -0.53 18.83 -5.83
N THR A 12 -0.19 19.18 -4.59
CA THR A 12 0.17 20.56 -4.19
C THR A 12 1.49 21.00 -4.83
N ARG A 13 2.51 20.13 -4.79
CA ARG A 13 3.84 20.42 -5.34
C ARG A 13 3.98 20.05 -6.83
N LYS A 14 2.99 19.34 -7.38
CA LYS A 14 2.96 18.83 -8.75
C LYS A 14 4.22 18.04 -9.12
N CYS A 15 4.61 17.13 -8.23
CA CYS A 15 5.78 16.27 -8.39
C CYS A 15 5.60 14.94 -7.65
N ILE A 16 6.36 13.93 -8.06
CA ILE A 16 6.44 12.62 -7.42
C ILE A 16 7.40 12.70 -6.23
N VAL A 17 6.92 12.32 -5.05
CA VAL A 17 7.77 12.06 -3.89
C VAL A 17 8.14 10.58 -3.92
N LYS A 18 9.44 10.27 -3.80
CA LYS A 18 9.93 8.91 -3.60
C LYS A 18 10.70 8.83 -2.29
N TYR A 19 10.54 7.73 -1.57
CA TYR A 19 11.29 7.47 -0.35
C TYR A 19 11.41 5.98 -0.10
N THR A 20 12.45 5.58 0.63
CA THR A 20 12.66 4.20 1.02
C THR A 20 12.19 3.99 2.46
N VAL A 21 11.39 2.94 2.67
CA VAL A 21 10.99 2.45 3.97
C VAL A 21 11.62 1.10 4.26
N CYS A 22 11.77 0.79 5.53
CA CYS A 22 12.13 -0.53 6.00
C CYS A 22 10.83 -1.25 6.39
N THR A 23 10.64 -2.42 5.81
CA THR A 23 9.44 -3.24 6.01
C THR A 23 9.76 -4.50 6.82
N HIS A 24 8.86 -4.78 7.74
CA HIS A 24 8.90 -5.92 8.65
C HIS A 24 7.56 -6.63 8.62
N VAL A 25 7.58 -7.94 8.82
CA VAL A 25 6.35 -8.72 9.00
C VAL A 25 6.22 -9.12 10.46
N TYR A 26 5.01 -9.05 10.98
CA TYR A 26 4.67 -9.40 12.35
C TYR A 26 3.55 -10.43 12.37
N THR A 27 3.60 -11.27 13.39
CA THR A 27 2.52 -12.19 13.75
C THR A 27 1.76 -11.58 14.91
N THR A 28 0.44 -11.43 14.79
CA THR A 28 -0.42 -10.96 15.88
C THR A 28 -1.25 -12.12 16.43
N ASP A 29 -1.60 -12.08 17.72
CA ASP A 29 -2.57 -13.03 18.27
C ASP A 29 -3.93 -12.93 17.54
N PRO A 30 -4.64 -14.04 17.25
CA PRO A 30 -4.32 -15.44 17.53
C PRO A 30 -3.59 -16.16 16.39
N TYR A 31 -3.00 -15.43 15.43
CA TYR A 31 -2.35 -16.02 14.27
C TYR A 31 -1.03 -16.69 14.65
N CYS A 32 -0.71 -17.79 13.95
CA CYS A 32 0.56 -18.50 14.10
C CYS A 32 1.56 -18.20 12.97
N ILE A 33 1.15 -17.39 12.00
CA ILE A 33 1.96 -16.98 10.85
C ILE A 33 1.91 -15.47 10.69
N PRO A 34 2.96 -14.83 10.11
CA PRO A 34 2.96 -13.39 9.91
C PRO A 34 1.77 -12.93 9.07
N ASN A 35 1.07 -11.93 9.58
CA ASN A 35 -0.19 -11.44 9.03
C ASN A 35 -0.27 -9.90 9.01
N VAL A 36 0.78 -9.20 9.43
CA VAL A 36 0.86 -7.74 9.39
C VAL A 36 2.15 -7.31 8.72
N ILE A 37 2.06 -6.44 7.72
CA ILE A 37 3.21 -5.72 7.17
C ILE A 37 3.32 -4.38 7.90
N ARG A 38 4.49 -4.08 8.47
CA ARG A 38 4.78 -2.78 9.06
C ARG A 38 5.80 -2.06 8.19
N ALA A 39 5.46 -0.86 7.75
CA ALA A 39 6.38 0.04 7.06
C ALA A 39 6.76 1.21 7.97
N ALA A 40 8.06 1.47 8.11
CA ALA A 40 8.57 2.62 8.86
C ALA A 40 9.80 3.21 8.18
N ARG A 41 10.21 4.42 8.57
CA ARG A 41 11.50 4.97 8.12
C ARG A 41 12.62 4.08 8.64
N CYS A 42 13.60 3.77 7.78
CA CYS A 42 14.74 2.94 8.18
C CYS A 42 15.56 3.55 9.33
N THR A 43 15.54 4.87 9.50
CA THR A 43 16.26 5.59 10.55
C THR A 43 15.42 5.85 11.80
N ASN A 44 14.09 5.69 11.74
CA ASN A 44 13.19 5.97 12.84
C ASN A 44 11.92 5.09 12.74
N SER A 45 11.79 4.14 13.68
CA SER A 45 10.67 3.21 13.75
C SER A 45 9.51 3.68 14.65
N SER A 46 9.60 4.86 15.26
CA SER A 46 8.55 5.38 16.15
C SER A 46 7.29 5.80 15.41
N LEU A 47 7.41 6.15 14.13
CA LEU A 47 6.29 6.41 13.22
C LEU A 47 6.25 5.31 12.16
N TYR A 48 5.17 4.55 12.16
CA TYR A 48 4.97 3.41 11.28
C TYR A 48 3.53 3.31 10.80
N ALA A 49 3.34 2.64 9.68
CA ALA A 49 2.05 2.20 9.19
C ALA A 49 1.99 0.68 9.28
N ASP A 50 0.97 0.17 9.98
CA ASP A 50 0.63 -1.24 9.96
C ASP A 50 -0.41 -1.49 8.87
N SER A 51 -0.19 -2.57 8.13
CA SER A 51 -1.08 -3.09 7.10
C SER A 51 -1.38 -4.56 7.42
N PRO A 52 -2.34 -4.83 8.32
CA PRO A 52 -2.85 -6.18 8.53
C PRO A 52 -3.43 -6.77 7.25
N ILE A 53 -2.97 -7.97 6.87
CA ILE A 53 -3.40 -8.66 5.67
C ILE A 53 -4.74 -9.33 5.93
N ILE A 54 -5.71 -9.04 5.08
CA ILE A 54 -7.05 -9.65 5.08
C ILE A 54 -7.08 -10.80 4.07
N PHE A 55 -6.55 -10.55 2.87
CA PHE A 55 -6.47 -11.51 1.78
C PHE A 55 -5.20 -11.25 0.98
N SER A 56 -4.59 -12.32 0.50
CA SER A 56 -3.48 -12.28 -0.44
C SER A 56 -3.55 -13.53 -1.30
N ASP A 57 -3.37 -13.38 -2.60
CA ASP A 57 -3.15 -14.52 -3.49
C ASP A 57 -1.64 -14.83 -3.65
N TYR A 58 -0.78 -14.07 -2.96
CA TYR A 58 0.67 -14.13 -2.97
C TYR A 58 1.31 -13.88 -4.34
N LYS A 59 0.55 -13.38 -5.33
CA LYS A 59 1.02 -13.24 -6.71
C LYS A 59 0.65 -11.91 -7.32
N SER A 60 -0.65 -11.60 -7.33
CA SER A 60 -1.22 -10.48 -8.07
C SER A 60 -1.75 -9.38 -7.17
N CYS A 61 -2.15 -9.68 -5.93
CA CYS A 61 -2.74 -8.66 -5.07
C CYS A 61 -2.69 -9.00 -3.58
N ASP A 62 -2.84 -7.94 -2.78
CA ASP A 62 -3.06 -7.97 -1.35
C ASP A 62 -4.23 -7.04 -0.99
N VAL A 63 -5.13 -7.51 -0.13
CA VAL A 63 -6.15 -6.69 0.53
C VAL A 63 -5.72 -6.52 1.98
N VAL A 64 -5.52 -5.27 2.39
CA VAL A 64 -4.99 -4.94 3.72
C VAL A 64 -5.89 -3.93 4.44
N ARG A 65 -5.90 -3.98 5.78
CA ARG A 65 -6.43 -2.88 6.59
C ARG A 65 -5.47 -1.70 6.55
N ALA A 66 -6.01 -0.49 6.63
CA ALA A 66 -5.27 0.76 6.63
C ALA A 66 -5.54 1.61 7.89
N PRO A 67 -5.28 1.09 9.11
CA PRO A 67 -5.59 1.79 10.36
C PRO A 67 -4.90 3.16 10.50
N HIS A 68 -3.85 3.41 9.72
CA HIS A 68 -3.14 4.68 9.69
C HIS A 68 -3.98 5.85 9.13
N THR A 69 -5.13 5.59 8.49
CA THR A 69 -6.09 6.61 8.06
C THR A 69 -6.90 7.20 9.22
N GLY A 70 -6.80 6.61 10.42
CA GLY A 70 -7.57 6.98 11.60
C GLY A 70 -8.86 6.17 11.76
N ASN A 71 -9.26 5.39 10.75
CA ASN A 71 -10.36 4.42 10.85
C ASN A 71 -9.81 2.99 10.73
N PRO A 72 -9.97 2.14 11.77
CA PRO A 72 -9.42 0.78 11.76
C PRO A 72 -10.07 -0.16 10.73
N LEU A 73 -11.21 0.23 10.15
CA LEU A 73 -11.92 -0.57 9.15
C LEU A 73 -11.56 -0.21 7.71
N ASP A 74 -10.86 0.90 7.49
CA ASP A 74 -10.43 1.29 6.15
C ASP A 74 -9.51 0.22 5.55
N CYS A 75 -9.54 0.14 4.22
CA CYS A 75 -8.81 -0.85 3.47
C CYS A 75 -8.10 -0.27 2.26
N GLU A 76 -7.05 -0.97 1.87
CA GLU A 76 -6.38 -0.79 0.60
C GLU A 76 -6.35 -2.11 -0.17
N LEU A 77 -6.52 -2.00 -1.49
CA LEU A 77 -6.24 -3.08 -2.43
C LEU A 77 -4.94 -2.74 -3.16
N TRP A 78 -3.90 -3.52 -2.89
CA TRP A 78 -2.61 -3.40 -3.57
C TRP A 78 -2.57 -4.42 -4.69
N VAL A 79 -2.22 -3.98 -5.89
CA VAL A 79 -2.19 -4.81 -7.10
C VAL A 79 -0.78 -4.76 -7.67
N ALA A 80 -0.25 -5.92 -8.06
CA ALA A 80 1.01 -6.02 -8.77
C ALA A 80 0.94 -5.20 -10.07
N GLU A 81 2.04 -4.53 -10.43
CA GLU A 81 2.08 -3.65 -11.61
C GLU A 81 1.63 -4.35 -12.90
N ALA A 82 1.98 -5.63 -13.06
CA ALA A 82 1.56 -6.45 -14.21
C ALA A 82 0.04 -6.62 -14.35
N ASN A 83 -0.72 -6.37 -13.27
CA ASN A 83 -2.17 -6.55 -13.17
C ASN A 83 -2.93 -5.23 -12.96
N ILE A 84 -2.26 -4.06 -12.97
CA ILE A 84 -2.91 -2.78 -12.63
C ILE A 84 -4.07 -2.41 -13.58
N ASN A 85 -4.06 -2.94 -14.80
CA ASN A 85 -5.12 -2.73 -15.81
C ASN A 85 -6.15 -3.87 -15.87
N ASP A 86 -5.88 -4.98 -15.20
CA ASP A 86 -6.71 -6.18 -15.21
C ASP A 86 -6.59 -6.82 -13.83
N VAL A 87 -7.22 -6.15 -12.86
CA VAL A 87 -7.22 -6.57 -11.46
C VAL A 87 -7.97 -7.90 -11.38
N PRO A 88 -7.36 -8.97 -10.85
CA PRO A 88 -8.02 -10.26 -10.82
C PRO A 88 -9.30 -10.21 -9.99
N SER A 89 -10.38 -10.81 -10.51
CA SER A 89 -11.71 -10.74 -9.90
C SER A 89 -11.76 -11.24 -8.46
N ILE A 90 -10.88 -12.18 -8.08
CA ILE A 90 -10.75 -12.65 -6.70
C ILE A 90 -10.28 -11.55 -5.75
N CYS A 91 -9.42 -10.64 -6.21
CA CYS A 91 -8.92 -9.51 -5.44
C CYS A 91 -10.03 -8.48 -5.21
N GLU A 92 -10.79 -8.15 -6.25
CA GLU A 92 -11.92 -7.24 -6.15
C GLU A 92 -13.01 -7.81 -5.24
N PHE A 93 -13.33 -9.10 -5.41
CA PHE A 93 -14.31 -9.79 -4.57
C PHE A 93 -13.89 -9.79 -3.10
N ALA A 94 -12.63 -10.13 -2.80
CA ALA A 94 -12.12 -10.09 -1.44
C ALA A 94 -12.19 -8.67 -0.84
N TYR A 95 -11.80 -7.66 -1.61
CA TYR A 95 -11.92 -6.27 -1.18
C TYR A 95 -13.37 -5.89 -0.87
N ASP A 96 -14.32 -6.23 -1.74
CA ASP A 96 -15.73 -5.88 -1.56
C ASP A 96 -16.35 -6.56 -0.34
N VAL A 97 -16.09 -7.86 -0.18
CA VAL A 97 -16.63 -8.62 0.94
C VAL A 97 -16.05 -8.17 2.28
N PHE A 98 -14.73 -7.97 2.36
CA PHE A 98 -14.07 -7.73 3.66
C PHE A 98 -13.98 -6.27 4.05
N CYS A 99 -14.04 -5.35 3.09
CA CYS A 99 -13.95 -3.92 3.35
C CYS A 99 -15.32 -3.26 3.41
N ASN A 100 -16.36 -3.91 2.86
CA ASN A 100 -17.76 -3.47 2.97
C ASN A 100 -17.92 -1.97 2.68
N THR A 101 -17.19 -1.46 1.70
CA THR A 101 -17.16 -0.03 1.37
C THR A 101 -18.17 0.27 0.29
N THR A 102 -18.86 1.40 0.43
CA THR A 102 -19.75 1.95 -0.59
C THR A 102 -19.02 2.82 -1.60
N GLU A 103 -17.82 3.30 -1.26
CA GLU A 103 -17.00 4.17 -2.11
C GLU A 103 -15.58 3.63 -2.26
N LYS A 104 -15.07 3.70 -3.49
CA LYS A 104 -13.70 3.30 -3.83
C LYS A 104 -13.00 4.47 -4.51
N TYR A 105 -11.75 4.69 -4.14
CA TYR A 105 -10.89 5.71 -4.73
C TYR A 105 -9.70 5.03 -5.41
N ILE A 106 -9.49 5.31 -6.70
CA ILE A 106 -8.32 4.81 -7.43
C ILE A 106 -7.13 5.69 -7.06
N ILE A 107 -6.17 5.12 -6.33
CA ILE A 107 -4.98 5.84 -5.84
C ILE A 107 -3.81 5.78 -6.83
N SER A 108 -3.70 4.70 -7.59
CA SER A 108 -2.65 4.51 -8.60
C SER A 108 -3.21 3.74 -9.79
N ASP A 109 -2.88 4.20 -10.99
CA ASP A 109 -3.26 3.61 -12.27
C ASP A 109 -2.06 3.61 -13.24
N GLN A 110 -2.26 3.16 -14.48
CA GLN A 110 -1.20 3.19 -15.50
C GLN A 110 -0.71 4.61 -15.85
N ASN A 111 -1.50 5.65 -15.63
CA ASN A 111 -1.03 7.02 -15.86
C ASN A 111 0.02 7.43 -14.83
N CYS A 112 0.02 6.77 -13.67
CA CYS A 112 1.00 6.99 -12.61
C CYS A 112 2.33 6.26 -12.86
N THR A 113 2.40 5.27 -13.75
CA THR A 113 3.64 4.52 -14.04
C THR A 113 4.46 5.09 -15.20
N ASN A 114 3.96 6.10 -15.93
CA ASN A 114 4.68 6.70 -17.06
C ASN A 114 5.85 7.60 -16.60
N PRO A 115 7.13 7.26 -16.89
CA PRO A 115 8.30 8.02 -16.44
C PRO A 115 8.39 9.43 -17.03
N GLU A 116 7.86 9.65 -18.24
CA GLU A 116 7.97 10.94 -18.95
C GLU A 116 7.12 12.05 -18.31
N LYS A 117 6.20 11.70 -17.41
CA LYS A 117 5.30 12.63 -16.71
C LYS A 117 5.73 12.93 -15.27
N GLN A 118 6.87 12.40 -14.81
CA GLN A 118 7.25 12.41 -13.40
C GLN A 118 8.37 13.44 -13.12
N SER A 119 8.02 14.67 -12.77
CA SER A 119 8.95 15.57 -12.08
C SER A 119 9.15 15.05 -10.65
N LEU A 120 10.39 14.79 -10.23
CA LEU A 120 10.68 14.35 -8.85
C LEU A 120 10.67 15.56 -7.90
N CYS A 121 10.03 15.41 -6.75
CA CYS A 121 10.12 16.42 -5.70
C CYS A 121 11.54 16.44 -5.13
N GLN A 122 12.17 17.62 -5.09
CA GLN A 122 13.36 17.80 -4.27
C GLN A 122 12.92 17.75 -2.79
N ILE A 123 13.29 16.67 -2.11
CA ILE A 123 13.11 16.59 -0.66
C ILE A 123 14.27 17.38 -0.05
N PRO A 124 14.01 18.46 0.71
CA PRO A 124 15.09 19.17 1.39
C PRO A 124 15.80 18.21 2.35
N ALA A 125 17.12 18.28 2.34
CA ALA A 125 18.01 17.46 3.18
C ALA A 125 17.73 17.62 4.67
#